data_AF-A0A1W9MY12-F1
#
_entry.id   AF-A0A1W9MY12-F1
#
_cell.length_a   1.000
_cell.length_b   1.000
_cell.length_c   1.000
_cell.angle_alpha   90.00
_cell.angle_beta   90.00
_cell.angle_gamma   90.00
#
_symmetry.space_group_name_H-M   'P 1'
#
loop_
_entity.id
_entity.type
_entity.pdbx_description
1 polymer ?
#
loop_
_entity_poly.entity_id
_entity_poly.type
_entity_poly.pdbx_seq_one_letter_code
_entity_poly.pdbx_strand_id
1 'polypeptide(L)'
;MEDRNHEEKTEDWLACQDIQEVLSKAARSVMKDAASKKLSAGFLHNDVFLRDSGWDVSEDIRSELILFLLENKLKLQKILSSGKSHQYLRKAFVNYWIEKTRGPMKDPMRYMYKHAADLLRTSEQFQTVAGINGGLSFGLPSACVRIPRLSAEDIEMIALPDTFSGTIAYQSVNKKKTLLALAAYFRDQVSEMWGNKPVFVDLRDFINWLCRYVPMTLPVFPETIFGQNASEKIADERSAADRIYFDSESVKKWAWDFADSLNEKEKTVFSMRYGQNFSLKKIAERTGYSGSSGPKYILKQAEYKLCAFLRHLPWLSPDDLNIEAFALFRETLLLLLRERKNPHVQP
;
A
#
# COMPACT_ATOMS: atom_id res chain seq x y z
N MET A 1 -19.18 33.90 -3.66
CA MET A 1 -19.60 34.39 -2.32
C MET A 1 -19.85 33.23 -1.36
N GLU A 2 -20.14 32.01 -1.84
CA GLU A 2 -20.35 30.81 -1.01
C GLU A 2 -19.06 30.22 -0.42
N ASP A 3 -17.90 30.31 -1.10
CA ASP A 3 -16.64 29.74 -0.58
C ASP A 3 -16.13 30.40 0.71
N ARG A 4 -16.30 31.73 0.85
CA ARG A 4 -15.86 32.46 2.06
C ARG A 4 -16.60 32.01 3.32
N ASN A 5 -17.87 31.68 3.18
CA ASN A 5 -18.73 31.25 4.29
C ASN A 5 -18.39 29.81 4.75
N HIS A 6 -17.67 29.04 3.94
CA HIS A 6 -17.17 27.71 4.28
C HIS A 6 -15.76 27.71 4.88
N GLU A 7 -14.91 28.67 4.54
CA GLU A 7 -13.59 28.85 5.15
C GLU A 7 -13.69 29.32 6.61
N GLU A 8 -14.50 30.34 6.89
CA GLU A 8 -14.75 30.86 8.26
C GLU A 8 -15.18 29.76 9.24
N LYS A 9 -16.12 28.90 8.82
CA LYS A 9 -16.60 27.77 9.64
C LYS A 9 -15.54 26.73 10.00
N THR A 10 -14.43 26.68 9.27
CA THR A 10 -13.37 25.67 9.48
C THR A 10 -12.28 26.18 10.37
N GLU A 11 -11.94 27.45 10.26
CA GLU A 11 -11.04 28.12 11.20
C GLU A 11 -11.67 28.13 12.59
N ASP A 12 -12.96 28.46 12.68
CA ASP A 12 -13.73 28.39 13.94
C ASP A 12 -13.78 26.96 14.51
N TRP A 13 -13.95 25.96 13.66
CA TRP A 13 -13.97 24.56 14.06
C TRP A 13 -12.59 24.07 14.55
N LEU A 14 -11.51 24.45 13.86
CA LEU A 14 -10.15 24.14 14.29
C LEU A 14 -9.78 24.89 15.57
N ALA A 15 -10.30 26.09 15.80
CA ALA A 15 -10.10 26.85 17.03
C ALA A 15 -10.81 26.23 18.26
N CYS A 16 -11.75 25.29 18.06
CA CYS A 16 -12.46 24.63 19.14
C CYS A 16 -11.51 23.83 20.07
N GLN A 17 -11.66 24.03 21.39
CA GLN A 17 -10.81 23.38 22.41
C GLN A 17 -10.83 21.85 22.33
N ASP A 18 -12.00 21.26 22.06
CA ASP A 18 -12.14 19.80 21.92
C ASP A 18 -11.35 19.27 20.72
N ILE A 19 -11.33 20.02 19.62
CA ILE A 19 -10.57 19.68 18.42
C ILE A 19 -9.07 19.82 18.66
N GLN A 20 -8.65 20.89 19.36
CA GLN A 20 -7.26 21.06 19.75
C GLN A 20 -6.75 19.93 20.66
N GLU A 21 -7.59 19.42 21.56
CA GLU A 21 -7.25 18.26 22.38
C GLU A 21 -7.13 16.97 21.55
N VAL A 22 -8.04 16.76 20.60
CA VAL A 22 -7.99 15.63 19.66
C VAL A 22 -6.72 15.68 18.81
N LEU A 23 -6.37 16.85 18.28
CA LEU A 23 -5.13 17.07 17.51
C LEU A 23 -3.89 16.81 18.35
N SER A 24 -3.86 17.28 19.60
CA SER A 24 -2.74 17.05 20.52
C SER A 24 -2.57 15.57 20.90
N LYS A 25 -3.68 14.82 21.04
CA LYS A 25 -3.65 13.37 21.25
C LYS A 25 -3.18 12.64 19.99
N ALA A 26 -3.67 13.06 18.82
CA ALA A 26 -3.26 12.50 17.54
C ALA A 26 -1.77 12.73 17.29
N ALA A 27 -1.26 13.95 17.49
CA ALA A 27 0.15 14.31 17.31
C ALA A 27 1.09 13.44 18.16
N ARG A 28 0.82 13.31 19.46
CA ARG A 28 1.58 12.41 20.36
C ARG A 28 1.56 10.96 19.90
N SER A 29 0.42 10.49 19.39
CA SER A 29 0.31 9.10 18.91
C SER A 29 1.01 8.89 17.56
N VAL A 30 0.93 9.87 16.66
CA VAL A 30 1.67 9.88 15.39
C VAL A 30 3.17 9.86 15.67
N MET A 31 3.65 10.66 16.63
CA MET A 31 5.06 10.70 17.01
C MET A 31 5.59 9.32 17.41
N LYS A 32 4.83 8.60 18.27
CA LYS A 32 5.19 7.22 18.67
C LYS A 32 5.21 6.25 17.49
N ASP A 33 4.20 6.33 16.61
CA ASP A 33 4.10 5.46 15.44
C ASP A 33 5.23 5.75 14.43
N ALA A 34 5.53 7.02 14.18
CA ALA A 34 6.60 7.48 13.30
C ALA A 34 7.97 6.99 13.79
N ALA A 35 8.25 7.10 15.10
CA ALA A 35 9.46 6.57 15.71
C ALA A 35 9.56 5.04 15.55
N SER A 36 8.47 4.29 15.80
CA SER A 36 8.45 2.83 15.64
C SER A 36 8.71 2.37 14.20
N LYS A 37 8.25 3.18 13.23
CA LYS A 37 8.40 2.95 11.78
C LYS A 37 9.68 3.57 11.21
N LYS A 38 10.49 4.24 12.04
CA LYS A 38 11.71 4.98 11.64
C LYS A 38 11.44 5.98 10.51
N LEU A 39 10.30 6.68 10.56
CA LEU A 39 9.97 7.72 9.58
C LEU A 39 10.90 8.92 9.76
N SER A 40 11.35 9.50 8.65
CA SER A 40 12.21 10.69 8.68
C SER A 40 11.41 11.92 9.13
N ALA A 41 11.93 12.63 10.13
CA ALA A 41 11.40 13.91 10.59
C ALA A 41 11.58 15.04 9.56
N GLY A 42 12.44 14.87 8.55
CA GLY A 42 12.61 15.84 7.45
C GLY A 42 11.40 15.95 6.50
N PHE A 43 10.24 15.45 6.91
CA PHE A 43 8.95 15.76 6.30
C PHE A 43 8.26 16.92 7.04
N LEU A 44 8.38 16.96 8.37
CA LEU A 44 7.80 18.02 9.20
C LEU A 44 8.47 19.38 8.95
N HIS A 45 9.71 19.35 8.47
CA HIS A 45 10.48 20.54 8.18
C HIS A 45 10.70 20.63 6.67
N ASN A 46 10.08 21.63 6.03
CA ASN A 46 10.44 22.01 4.66
C ASN A 46 11.75 22.82 4.62
N ASP A 47 12.23 23.30 5.76
CA ASP A 47 13.40 24.15 5.85
C ASP A 47 14.53 23.53 6.67
N VAL A 48 15.74 23.64 6.11
CA VAL A 48 17.03 23.14 6.63
C VAL A 48 17.57 23.99 7.80
N PHE A 49 16.81 24.99 8.26
CA PHE A 49 17.31 25.95 9.25
C PHE A 49 17.29 25.39 10.68
N LEU A 50 18.50 25.05 11.13
CA LEU A 50 19.06 25.08 12.50
C LEU A 50 18.12 24.69 13.66
N ARG A 51 18.37 23.49 14.18
CA ARG A 51 17.82 23.00 15.45
C ARG A 51 18.43 23.76 16.62
N ASP A 52 17.60 24.48 17.35
CA ASP A 52 17.91 24.89 18.72
C ASP A 52 17.26 23.92 19.72
N SER A 53 17.91 23.68 20.86
CA SER A 53 17.68 22.54 21.78
C SER A 53 16.39 22.61 22.63
N GLY A 54 15.34 23.24 22.15
CA GLY A 54 14.03 23.37 22.81
C GLY A 54 12.82 23.04 21.94
N TRP A 55 13.05 22.44 20.77
CA TRP A 55 12.03 22.27 19.74
C TRP A 55 11.03 21.14 20.07
N ASP A 56 9.74 21.47 20.17
CA ASP A 56 8.67 20.49 20.43
C ASP A 56 8.19 19.87 19.11
N VAL A 57 8.72 18.69 18.78
CA VAL A 57 8.30 17.87 17.63
C VAL A 57 6.79 17.59 17.63
N SER A 58 6.14 17.59 18.79
CA SER A 58 4.69 17.42 18.87
C SER A 58 3.94 18.60 18.27
N GLU A 59 4.48 19.82 18.37
CA GLU A 59 3.89 21.03 17.82
C GLU A 59 4.00 21.09 16.29
N ASP A 60 5.10 20.61 15.72
CA ASP A 60 5.21 20.47 14.26
C ASP A 60 4.22 19.47 13.71
N ILE A 61 4.14 18.30 14.36
CA ILE A 61 3.20 17.25 13.94
C ILE A 61 1.78 17.80 14.04
N ARG A 62 1.47 18.59 15.08
CA ARG A 62 0.18 19.25 15.23
C ARG A 62 -0.07 20.26 14.09
N SER A 63 0.92 21.07 13.75
CA SER A 63 0.83 22.07 12.68
C SER A 63 0.63 21.41 11.32
N GLU A 64 1.39 20.37 11.01
CA GLU A 64 1.26 19.61 9.77
C GLU A 64 -0.05 18.80 9.73
N LEU A 65 -0.54 18.31 10.88
CA LEU A 65 -1.88 17.71 10.99
C LEU A 65 -2.99 18.70 10.64
N ILE A 66 -2.85 19.97 11.03
CA ILE A 66 -3.79 21.04 10.67
C ILE A 66 -3.75 21.26 9.16
N LEU A 67 -2.58 21.38 8.55
CA LEU A 67 -2.43 21.51 7.10
C LEU A 67 -3.05 20.31 6.37
N PHE A 68 -2.77 19.09 6.81
CA PHE A 68 -3.35 17.88 6.27
C PHE A 68 -4.89 17.87 6.34
N LEU A 69 -5.46 18.36 7.45
CA LEU A 69 -6.91 18.50 7.62
C LEU A 69 -7.50 19.52 6.65
N LEU A 70 -6.84 20.66 6.48
CA LEU A 70 -7.27 21.72 5.56
C LEU A 70 -7.24 21.21 4.11
N GLU A 71 -6.17 20.51 3.72
CA GLU A 71 -6.03 19.91 2.38
C GLU A 71 -7.09 18.82 2.10
N ASN A 72 -7.59 18.14 3.14
CA ASN A 72 -8.51 17.00 3.02
C ASN A 72 -9.89 17.26 3.64
N LYS A 73 -10.26 18.53 3.79
CA LYS A 73 -11.41 19.04 4.57
C LYS A 73 -12.73 18.32 4.29
N LEU A 74 -13.15 18.25 3.03
CA LEU A 74 -14.43 17.64 2.63
C LEU A 74 -14.55 16.16 3.00
N LYS A 75 -13.42 15.46 3.07
CA LYS A 75 -13.36 14.02 3.32
C LYS A 75 -13.27 13.70 4.80
N LEU A 76 -12.49 14.49 5.52
CA LEU A 76 -12.23 14.27 6.93
C LEU A 76 -13.36 14.80 7.80
N GLN A 77 -14.14 15.78 7.35
CA GLN A 77 -15.34 16.26 8.07
C GLN A 77 -16.29 15.13 8.48
N LYS A 78 -16.66 14.24 7.56
CA LYS A 78 -17.56 13.10 7.85
C LYS A 78 -16.99 12.17 8.92
N ILE A 79 -15.68 12.01 8.95
CA ILE A 79 -14.98 11.06 9.81
C ILE A 79 -14.73 11.65 11.19
N LEU A 80 -14.45 12.94 11.26
CA LEU A 80 -14.25 13.67 12.51
C LEU A 80 -15.54 13.74 13.33
N SER A 81 -16.72 13.73 12.70
CA SER A 81 -18.03 13.65 13.37
C SER A 81 -18.37 12.27 13.97
N SER A 82 -17.57 11.22 13.72
CA SER A 82 -17.92 9.82 14.06
C SER A 82 -17.46 9.34 15.45
N GLY A 83 -16.91 10.21 16.30
CA GLY A 83 -16.49 9.89 17.68
C GLY A 83 -15.22 9.04 17.83
N LYS A 84 -14.72 8.39 16.76
CA LYS A 84 -13.41 7.70 16.70
C LYS A 84 -12.34 8.49 15.93
N SER A 85 -12.51 9.80 15.88
CA SER A 85 -11.75 10.76 15.06
C SER A 85 -10.22 10.65 15.21
N HIS A 86 -9.69 10.53 16.44
CA HIS A 86 -8.24 10.57 16.67
C HIS A 86 -7.47 9.35 16.12
N GLN A 87 -8.04 8.13 16.19
CA GLN A 87 -7.35 6.92 15.70
C GLN A 87 -7.26 6.91 14.17
N TYR A 88 -8.34 7.36 13.53
CA TYR A 88 -8.38 7.51 12.08
C TYR A 88 -7.39 8.60 11.65
N LEU A 89 -7.46 9.79 12.27
CA LEU A 89 -6.61 10.92 11.94
C LEU A 89 -5.14 10.55 12.05
N ARG A 90 -4.75 9.85 13.14
CA ARG A 90 -3.42 9.28 13.31
C ARG A 90 -3.01 8.41 12.13
N LYS A 91 -3.84 7.42 11.75
CA LYS A 91 -3.48 6.46 10.69
C LYS A 91 -3.39 7.14 9.33
N ALA A 92 -4.36 7.99 8.99
CA ALA A 92 -4.40 8.75 7.76
C ALA A 92 -3.16 9.66 7.65
N PHE A 93 -2.81 10.35 8.73
CA PHE A 93 -1.65 11.22 8.77
C PHE A 93 -0.31 10.46 8.72
N VAL A 94 -0.18 9.32 9.40
CA VAL A 94 1.01 8.45 9.27
C VAL A 94 1.17 7.96 7.83
N ASN A 95 0.08 7.61 7.15
CA ASN A 95 0.14 7.23 5.73
C ASN A 95 0.54 8.42 4.85
N TYR A 96 -0.03 9.60 5.09
CA TYR A 96 0.37 10.84 4.42
C TYR A 96 1.86 11.15 4.62
N TRP A 97 2.36 11.06 5.85
CA TRP A 97 3.79 11.21 6.17
C TRP A 97 4.63 10.16 5.41
N ILE A 98 4.22 8.89 5.43
CA ILE A 98 4.88 7.83 4.66
C ILE A 98 4.93 8.18 3.17
N GLU A 99 3.84 8.69 2.58
CA GLU A 99 3.81 9.08 1.18
C GLU A 99 4.72 10.27 0.87
N LYS A 100 4.72 11.30 1.72
CA LYS A 100 5.59 12.48 1.58
C LYS A 100 7.06 12.18 1.86
N THR A 101 7.36 11.16 2.66
CA THR A 101 8.72 10.63 2.83
C THR A 101 9.12 9.69 1.71
N ARG A 102 8.17 9.05 1.02
CA ARG A 102 8.38 8.23 -0.20
C ARG A 102 8.34 9.09 -1.47
N GLY A 103 8.95 10.27 -1.43
CA GLY A 103 9.13 11.09 -2.62
C GLY A 103 10.17 10.49 -3.58
N PRO A 104 10.14 10.84 -4.87
CA PRO A 104 11.15 10.41 -5.85
C PRO A 104 12.58 10.81 -5.41
N MET A 105 12.69 11.84 -4.57
CA MET A 105 13.95 12.35 -4.03
C MET A 105 14.35 11.75 -2.66
N LYS A 106 13.63 10.77 -2.12
CA LYS A 106 13.94 10.17 -0.79
C LYS A 106 14.08 8.65 -0.84
N ASP A 107 13.19 7.96 -1.56
CA ASP A 107 13.26 6.50 -1.76
C ASP A 107 12.88 6.17 -3.22
N PRO A 108 13.77 6.45 -4.19
CA PRO A 108 13.47 6.37 -5.61
C PRO A 108 13.08 4.96 -6.05
N MET A 109 13.66 3.92 -5.44
CA MET A 109 13.32 2.53 -5.74
C MET A 109 11.90 2.18 -5.31
N ARG A 110 11.51 2.48 -4.05
CA ARG A 110 10.14 2.18 -3.61
C ARG A 110 9.10 3.04 -4.32
N TYR A 111 9.43 4.30 -4.62
CA TYR A 111 8.58 5.14 -5.43
C TYR A 111 8.37 4.53 -6.83
N MET A 112 9.45 4.12 -7.50
CA MET A 112 9.38 3.50 -8.83
C MET A 112 8.58 2.19 -8.79
N TYR A 113 8.76 1.38 -7.75
CA TYR A 113 7.96 0.16 -7.56
C TYR A 113 6.47 0.44 -7.45
N LYS A 114 6.06 1.38 -6.58
CA LYS A 114 4.65 1.75 -6.41
C LYS A 114 4.09 2.32 -7.72
N HIS A 115 4.82 3.24 -8.35
CA HIS A 115 4.42 3.86 -9.61
C HIS A 115 4.23 2.83 -10.72
N ALA A 116 5.17 1.91 -10.90
CA ALA A 116 5.07 0.82 -11.87
C ALA A 116 3.88 -0.10 -11.56
N ALA A 117 3.67 -0.46 -10.29
CA ALA A 117 2.53 -1.27 -9.86
C ALA A 117 1.19 -0.61 -10.24
N ASP A 118 1.03 0.67 -9.93
CA ASP A 118 -0.20 1.43 -10.20
C ASP A 118 -0.47 1.57 -11.71
N LEU A 119 0.59 1.84 -12.49
CA LEU A 119 0.48 1.92 -13.95
C LEU A 119 0.15 0.57 -14.60
N LEU A 120 0.75 -0.53 -14.13
CA LEU A 120 0.48 -1.87 -14.65
C LEU A 120 -0.94 -2.33 -14.34
N ARG A 121 -1.45 -2.03 -13.14
CA ARG A 121 -2.84 -2.39 -12.76
C ARG A 121 -3.89 -1.66 -13.57
N THR A 122 -3.62 -0.40 -13.93
CA THR A 122 -4.56 0.46 -14.68
C THR A 122 -4.40 0.35 -16.19
N SER A 123 -3.41 -0.41 -16.67
CA SER A 123 -3.16 -0.59 -18.09
C SER A 123 -3.94 -1.78 -18.64
N GLU A 124 -4.67 -1.58 -19.73
CA GLU A 124 -5.35 -2.66 -20.46
C GLU A 124 -4.38 -3.63 -21.15
N GLN A 125 -3.11 -3.24 -21.31
CA GLN A 125 -2.07 -4.06 -21.96
C GLN A 125 -1.56 -5.20 -21.06
N PHE A 126 -1.82 -5.13 -19.76
CA PHE A 126 -1.26 -6.05 -18.79
C PHE A 126 -2.34 -6.62 -17.87
N GLN A 127 -2.17 -7.89 -17.51
CA GLN A 127 -2.85 -8.47 -16.37
C GLN A 127 -1.88 -8.54 -15.19
N THR A 128 -2.33 -8.11 -14.01
CA THR A 128 -1.55 -8.22 -12.78
C THR A 128 -2.13 -9.30 -11.87
N VAL A 129 -1.28 -10.13 -11.27
CA VAL A 129 -1.64 -11.20 -10.35
C VAL A 129 -0.71 -11.22 -9.14
N ALA A 130 -1.13 -11.90 -8.06
CA ALA A 130 -0.23 -12.18 -6.94
C ALA A 130 0.84 -13.22 -7.36
N GLY A 131 2.11 -12.87 -7.18
CA GLY A 131 3.26 -13.71 -7.51
C GLY A 131 3.46 -14.89 -6.55
N ILE A 132 4.25 -15.89 -6.97
CA ILE A 132 4.49 -17.15 -6.22
C ILE A 132 5.10 -16.90 -4.83
N ASN A 133 6.04 -15.96 -4.72
CA ASN A 133 6.81 -15.69 -3.49
C ASN A 133 6.27 -14.50 -2.68
N GLY A 134 5.04 -14.07 -2.97
CA GLY A 134 4.54 -12.77 -2.50
C GLY A 134 5.19 -11.64 -3.31
N GLY A 135 4.42 -11.09 -4.24
CA GLY A 135 4.77 -9.92 -5.04
C GLY A 135 3.58 -9.56 -5.92
N LEU A 136 3.69 -8.42 -6.61
CA LEU A 136 2.89 -8.23 -7.82
C LEU A 136 3.66 -8.86 -8.97
N SER A 137 3.00 -9.71 -9.76
CA SER A 137 3.50 -10.16 -11.05
C SER A 137 2.62 -9.61 -12.16
N PHE A 138 3.19 -9.35 -13.33
CA PHE A 138 2.48 -8.83 -14.48
C PHE A 138 2.78 -9.65 -15.75
N GLY A 139 1.81 -9.73 -16.65
CA GLY A 139 1.89 -10.52 -17.87
C GLY A 139 0.86 -10.06 -18.89
N LEU A 140 0.66 -10.85 -19.95
CA LEU A 140 -0.41 -10.61 -20.90
C LEU A 140 -1.78 -11.05 -20.32
N PRO A 141 -2.90 -10.51 -20.80
CA PRO A 141 -4.24 -10.96 -20.41
C PRO A 141 -4.60 -12.41 -20.81
N SER A 142 -3.81 -13.03 -21.70
CA SER A 142 -3.97 -14.42 -22.14
C SER A 142 -3.17 -15.40 -21.25
N ALA A 143 -3.33 -16.71 -21.49
CA ALA A 143 -2.77 -17.80 -20.68
C ALA A 143 -1.23 -17.72 -20.46
N CYS A 144 -0.82 -16.93 -19.47
CA CYS A 144 0.55 -16.80 -19.01
C CYS A 144 0.90 -17.88 -17.99
N VAL A 145 2.07 -18.47 -18.12
CA VAL A 145 2.63 -19.38 -17.12
C VAL A 145 3.31 -18.60 -16.01
N ARG A 146 3.21 -19.08 -14.78
CA ARG A 146 3.94 -18.49 -13.65
C ARG A 146 5.37 -19.03 -13.64
N ILE A 147 6.34 -18.14 -13.51
CA ILE A 147 7.76 -18.49 -13.40
C ILE A 147 8.29 -18.14 -12.00
N PRO A 148 9.37 -18.79 -11.54
CA PRO A 148 10.10 -18.34 -10.35
C PRO A 148 10.71 -16.95 -10.59
N ARG A 149 11.18 -16.32 -9.50
CA ARG A 149 11.91 -15.05 -9.60
C ARG A 149 13.22 -15.28 -10.35
N LEU A 150 13.61 -14.31 -11.15
CA LEU A 150 14.85 -14.36 -11.92
C LEU A 150 16.06 -14.33 -10.98
N SER A 151 17.11 -15.05 -11.36
CA SER A 151 18.41 -14.91 -10.72
C SER A 151 19.04 -13.55 -11.08
N ALA A 152 20.10 -13.15 -10.38
CA ALA A 152 20.81 -11.92 -10.72
C ALA A 152 21.43 -12.03 -12.12
N GLU A 153 21.95 -13.20 -12.44
CA GLU A 153 22.56 -13.57 -13.72
C GLU A 153 21.53 -13.50 -14.86
N ASP A 154 20.31 -14.00 -14.64
CA ASP A 154 19.23 -13.89 -15.62
C ASP A 154 18.87 -12.42 -15.92
N ILE A 155 18.79 -11.59 -14.87
CA ILE A 155 18.54 -10.15 -15.02
C ILE A 155 19.70 -9.46 -15.75
N GLU A 156 20.94 -9.94 -15.58
CA GLU A 156 22.13 -9.42 -16.27
C GLU A 156 22.10 -9.64 -17.78
N MET A 157 21.46 -10.72 -18.24
CA MET A 157 21.39 -11.05 -19.66
C MET A 157 20.38 -10.18 -20.44
N ILE A 158 19.43 -9.53 -19.74
CA ILE A 158 18.38 -8.74 -20.39
C ILE A 158 18.92 -7.34 -20.70
N ALA A 159 19.35 -7.11 -21.95
CA ALA A 159 19.83 -5.82 -22.42
C ALA A 159 18.72 -4.77 -22.48
N LEU A 160 19.09 -3.49 -22.48
CA LEU A 160 18.17 -2.39 -22.70
C LEU A 160 17.71 -2.35 -24.19
N PRO A 161 16.47 -1.97 -24.52
CA PRO A 161 16.07 -1.87 -25.93
C PRO A 161 16.94 -0.88 -26.70
N ASP A 162 17.28 -1.21 -27.95
CA ASP A 162 18.19 -0.42 -28.82
C ASP A 162 17.78 1.04 -28.98
N THR A 163 16.49 1.35 -28.79
CA THR A 163 15.96 2.71 -28.78
C THR A 163 16.55 3.60 -27.67
N PHE A 164 17.17 3.01 -26.67
CA PHE A 164 17.82 3.69 -25.57
C PHE A 164 19.34 3.44 -25.61
N SER A 165 20.11 4.49 -25.87
CA SER A 165 21.56 4.41 -25.81
C SER A 165 22.06 4.65 -24.38
N GLY A 166 22.47 3.59 -23.69
CA GLY A 166 23.11 3.68 -22.37
C GLY A 166 22.16 4.00 -21.21
N THR A 167 22.59 4.90 -20.33
CA THR A 167 21.88 5.25 -19.10
C THR A 167 20.62 6.08 -19.37
N ILE A 168 19.45 5.65 -18.88
CA ILE A 168 18.20 6.39 -19.04
C ILE A 168 17.99 7.34 -17.86
N ALA A 169 17.69 8.61 -18.15
CA ALA A 169 17.29 9.57 -17.13
C ALA A 169 16.02 9.11 -16.38
N TYR A 170 16.04 9.20 -15.04
CA TYR A 170 14.92 8.81 -14.17
C TYR A 170 13.59 9.44 -14.59
N GLN A 171 13.60 10.73 -14.91
CA GLN A 171 12.39 11.47 -15.33
C GLN A 171 11.78 10.90 -16.61
N SER A 172 12.60 10.41 -17.55
CA SER A 172 12.12 9.81 -18.79
C SER A 172 11.42 8.48 -18.55
N VAL A 173 11.96 7.65 -17.63
CA VAL A 173 11.35 6.39 -17.21
C VAL A 173 10.07 6.59 -16.42
N ASN A 174 9.99 7.66 -15.62
CA ASN A 174 8.81 7.94 -14.80
C ASN A 174 7.54 8.29 -15.63
N LYS A 175 7.69 8.57 -16.93
CA LYS A 175 6.56 8.79 -17.86
C LYS A 175 5.82 7.48 -18.12
N LYS A 176 4.47 7.51 -18.01
CA LYS A 176 3.58 6.35 -18.20
C LYS A 176 3.91 5.53 -19.45
N LYS A 177 4.01 6.20 -20.62
CA LYS A 177 4.28 5.55 -21.90
C LYS A 177 5.62 4.81 -21.90
N THR A 178 6.67 5.44 -21.38
CA THR A 178 8.02 4.85 -21.32
C THR A 178 8.05 3.64 -20.38
N LEU A 179 7.48 3.78 -19.18
CA LEU A 179 7.50 2.71 -18.19
C LEU A 179 6.76 1.46 -18.67
N LEU A 180 5.58 1.64 -19.28
CA LEU A 180 4.81 0.52 -19.83
C LEU A 180 5.50 -0.12 -21.04
N ALA A 181 6.17 0.66 -21.89
CA ALA A 181 6.96 0.12 -23.00
C ALA A 181 8.16 -0.70 -22.51
N LEU A 182 8.87 -0.20 -21.48
CA LEU A 182 9.96 -0.93 -20.83
C LEU A 182 9.47 -2.21 -20.14
N ALA A 183 8.29 -2.18 -19.50
CA ALA A 183 7.68 -3.36 -18.90
C ALA A 183 7.31 -4.42 -19.95
N ALA A 184 6.77 -4.00 -21.09
CA ALA A 184 6.46 -4.90 -22.21
C ALA A 184 7.73 -5.55 -22.74
N TYR A 185 8.76 -4.75 -23.04
CA TYR A 185 10.05 -5.24 -23.51
C TYR A 185 10.70 -6.21 -22.52
N PHE A 186 10.75 -5.86 -21.23
CA PHE A 186 11.32 -6.73 -20.20
C PHE A 186 10.61 -8.08 -20.15
N ARG A 187 9.27 -8.08 -20.18
CA ARG A 187 8.48 -9.32 -20.24
C ARG A 187 8.81 -10.14 -21.48
N ASP A 188 8.93 -9.52 -22.64
CA ASP A 188 9.19 -10.21 -23.91
C ASP A 188 10.56 -10.89 -23.90
N GLN A 189 11.58 -10.23 -23.34
CA GLN A 189 12.90 -10.83 -23.13
C GLN A 189 12.86 -12.03 -22.17
N VAL A 190 12.13 -11.91 -21.05
CA VAL A 190 11.94 -13.05 -20.14
C VAL A 190 11.15 -14.18 -20.80
N SER A 191 10.18 -13.86 -21.65
CA SER A 191 9.42 -14.85 -22.42
C SER A 191 10.33 -15.63 -23.37
N GLU A 192 11.26 -14.95 -24.04
CA GLU A 192 12.26 -15.55 -24.92
C GLU A 192 13.18 -16.51 -24.16
N MET A 193 13.70 -16.09 -22.99
CA MET A 193 14.49 -16.93 -22.08
C MET A 193 13.73 -18.20 -21.63
N TRP A 194 12.40 -18.15 -21.57
CA TRP A 194 11.52 -19.27 -21.24
C TRP A 194 10.96 -20.02 -22.46
N GLY A 195 11.61 -19.89 -23.62
CA GLY A 195 11.25 -20.60 -24.84
C GLY A 195 10.01 -20.03 -25.53
N ASN A 196 9.91 -18.70 -25.59
CA ASN A 196 8.82 -17.93 -26.22
C ASN A 196 7.43 -18.24 -25.65
N LYS A 197 7.35 -18.56 -24.36
CA LYS A 197 6.09 -18.81 -23.67
C LYS A 197 5.58 -17.52 -23.02
N PRO A 198 4.29 -17.20 -23.07
CA PRO A 198 3.75 -16.08 -22.32
C PRO A 198 3.96 -16.30 -20.81
N VAL A 199 4.60 -15.35 -20.12
CA VAL A 199 4.98 -15.50 -18.69
C VAL A 199 4.43 -14.37 -17.83
N PHE A 200 4.17 -14.67 -16.56
CA PHE A 200 4.01 -13.67 -15.51
C PHE A 200 5.36 -13.36 -14.88
N VAL A 201 5.79 -12.10 -14.97
CA VAL A 201 7.09 -11.64 -14.46
C VAL A 201 6.89 -10.89 -13.15
N ASP A 202 7.78 -11.12 -12.17
CA ASP A 202 7.74 -10.42 -10.89
C ASP A 202 8.09 -8.93 -11.07
N LEU A 203 7.26 -8.05 -10.52
CA LEU A 203 7.48 -6.61 -10.59
C LEU A 203 8.81 -6.19 -9.98
N ARG A 204 9.26 -6.86 -8.91
CA ARG A 204 10.55 -6.54 -8.29
C ARG A 204 11.71 -6.85 -9.21
N ASP A 205 11.60 -7.89 -10.03
CA ASP A 205 12.65 -8.26 -10.98
C ASP A 205 12.72 -7.21 -12.10
N PHE A 206 11.56 -6.70 -12.55
CA PHE A 206 11.48 -5.54 -13.46
C PHE A 206 12.11 -4.27 -12.85
N ILE A 207 11.81 -3.95 -11.58
CA ILE A 207 12.41 -2.79 -10.92
C ILE A 207 13.93 -2.98 -10.76
N ASN A 208 14.39 -4.16 -10.35
CA ASN A 208 15.81 -4.46 -10.24
C ASN A 208 16.53 -4.29 -11.58
N TRP A 209 15.91 -4.77 -12.67
CA TRP A 209 16.40 -4.56 -14.03
C TRP A 209 16.49 -3.06 -14.37
N LEU A 210 15.44 -2.28 -14.13
CA LEU A 210 15.45 -0.83 -14.36
C LEU A 210 16.57 -0.12 -13.59
N CYS A 211 16.80 -0.49 -12.33
CA CYS A 211 17.84 0.12 -11.49
C CYS A 211 19.27 -0.05 -12.04
N ARG A 212 19.50 -0.98 -12.98
CA ARG A 212 20.80 -1.14 -13.64
C ARG A 212 21.06 -0.06 -14.69
N TYR A 213 20.00 0.40 -15.35
CA TYR A 213 20.08 1.34 -16.47
C TYR A 213 19.60 2.75 -16.11
N VAL A 214 18.88 2.87 -14.99
CA VAL A 214 18.38 4.13 -14.45
C VAL A 214 19.15 4.42 -13.17
N PRO A 215 19.92 5.51 -13.11
CA PRO A 215 20.61 5.90 -11.90
C PRO A 215 19.55 6.33 -10.89
N MET A 216 19.27 5.44 -9.94
CA MET A 216 18.37 5.68 -8.82
C MET A 216 19.09 6.40 -7.67
N THR A 217 20.31 6.88 -7.89
CA THR A 217 21.00 7.75 -6.95
C THR A 217 20.34 9.12 -6.97
N LEU A 218 20.02 9.63 -5.79
CA LEU A 218 19.64 11.02 -5.63
C LEU A 218 20.77 11.87 -6.21
N PRO A 219 20.48 12.91 -7.01
CA PRO A 219 21.49 13.92 -7.27
C PRO A 219 21.96 14.40 -5.90
N VAL A 220 23.23 14.15 -5.57
CA VAL A 220 23.88 14.79 -4.45
C VAL A 220 23.91 16.24 -4.85
N PHE A 221 22.91 17.01 -4.43
CA PHE A 221 22.97 18.45 -4.60
C PHE A 221 24.20 18.87 -3.79
N PRO A 222 25.26 19.41 -4.43
CA PRO A 222 26.27 20.11 -3.66
C PRO A 222 25.53 21.17 -2.85
N GLU A 223 25.88 21.32 -1.58
CA GLU A 223 25.39 22.38 -0.70
C GLU A 223 25.85 23.74 -1.25
N THR A 224 25.30 24.16 -2.39
CA THR A 224 25.60 25.43 -3.03
C THR A 224 24.47 26.38 -2.73
N ILE A 225 24.70 27.15 -1.66
CA ILE A 225 24.49 28.60 -1.53
C ILE A 225 23.47 29.23 -2.51
N PHE A 226 22.53 29.99 -1.94
CA PHE A 226 21.51 30.88 -2.53
C PHE A 226 20.15 30.21 -2.78
N GLY A 227 19.05 30.66 -2.18
CA GLY A 227 18.62 32.06 -2.19
C GLY A 227 17.95 32.33 -3.53
N GLN A 228 16.62 32.27 -3.55
CA GLN A 228 15.77 32.58 -4.70
C GLN A 228 16.12 31.84 -5.99
N ASN A 229 15.48 30.70 -6.23
CA ASN A 229 14.81 30.47 -7.51
C ASN A 229 13.74 29.41 -7.31
N ALA A 230 12.57 29.70 -7.87
CA ALA A 230 11.36 28.93 -7.77
C ALA A 230 11.65 27.43 -7.96
N SER A 231 11.30 26.64 -6.94
CA SER A 231 11.10 25.22 -7.12
C SER A 231 10.07 25.09 -8.24
N GLU A 232 10.50 24.70 -9.43
CA GLU A 232 9.63 24.11 -10.44
C GLU A 232 9.03 22.86 -9.79
N LYS A 233 7.96 23.09 -9.03
CA LYS A 233 7.03 22.06 -8.61
C LYS A 233 6.55 21.45 -9.90
N ILE A 234 7.13 20.31 -10.28
CA ILE A 234 6.50 19.37 -11.18
C ILE A 234 5.08 19.24 -10.65
N ALA A 235 4.11 19.77 -11.41
CA ALA A 235 2.72 19.74 -11.02
C ALA A 235 2.37 18.26 -10.84
N ASP A 236 2.30 17.84 -9.59
CA ASP A 236 1.89 16.50 -9.24
C ASP A 236 0.37 16.48 -9.46
N GLU A 237 -0.05 16.16 -10.69
CA GLU A 237 -1.45 15.90 -11.03
C GLU A 237 -2.06 14.80 -10.12
N ARG A 238 -1.23 14.11 -9.31
CA ARG A 238 -1.61 13.15 -8.28
C ARG A 238 -2.15 13.76 -6.98
N SER A 239 -2.23 15.08 -6.86
CA SER A 239 -2.83 15.74 -5.69
C SER A 239 -4.37 15.69 -5.68
N ALA A 240 -5.00 15.13 -6.71
CA ALA A 240 -6.41 14.75 -6.65
C ALA A 240 -6.57 13.48 -5.81
N ALA A 241 -6.79 13.67 -4.52
CA ALA A 241 -7.98 13.25 -3.77
C ALA A 241 -8.77 11.94 -4.08
N ASP A 242 -8.42 11.07 -5.02
CA ASP A 242 -9.23 9.89 -5.38
C ASP A 242 -8.94 8.63 -4.54
N ARG A 243 -8.03 8.72 -3.55
CA ARG A 243 -7.55 7.55 -2.76
C ARG A 243 -8.45 7.05 -1.61
N ILE A 244 -9.68 7.55 -1.47
CA ILE A 244 -10.62 7.09 -0.39
C ILE A 244 -11.62 6.06 -0.90
N TYR A 245 -11.84 5.98 -2.22
CA TYR A 245 -12.74 4.99 -2.79
C TYR A 245 -12.00 3.65 -2.96
N PHE A 246 -12.47 2.60 -2.29
CA PHE A 246 -12.07 1.23 -2.59
C PHE A 246 -13.20 0.55 -3.36
N ASP A 247 -12.85 -0.30 -4.32
CA ASP A 247 -13.85 -1.07 -5.05
C ASP A 247 -14.38 -2.20 -4.16
N SER A 248 -15.62 -2.06 -3.69
CA SER A 248 -16.28 -3.04 -2.83
C SER A 248 -16.44 -4.40 -3.50
N GLU A 249 -16.65 -4.45 -4.81
CA GLU A 249 -16.85 -5.71 -5.54
C GLU A 249 -15.55 -6.48 -5.66
N SER A 250 -14.44 -5.79 -5.95
CA SER A 250 -13.10 -6.39 -5.88
C SER A 250 -12.79 -6.94 -4.48
N VAL A 251 -13.10 -6.20 -3.42
CA VAL A 251 -12.88 -6.64 -2.04
C VAL A 251 -13.68 -7.90 -1.69
N LYS A 252 -14.95 -7.97 -2.09
CA LYS A 252 -15.80 -9.16 -1.90
C LYS A 252 -15.29 -10.35 -2.70
N LYS A 253 -14.87 -10.12 -3.95
CA LYS A 253 -14.26 -11.15 -4.81
C LYS A 253 -12.99 -11.71 -4.18
N TRP A 254 -12.13 -10.87 -3.64
CA TRP A 254 -10.91 -11.34 -2.95
C TRP A 254 -11.23 -12.16 -1.69
N ALA A 255 -12.29 -11.82 -0.96
CA ALA A 255 -12.74 -12.66 0.17
C ALA A 255 -13.18 -14.05 -0.29
N TRP A 256 -13.86 -14.14 -1.45
CA TRP A 256 -14.19 -15.40 -2.13
C TRP A 256 -12.94 -16.18 -2.55
N ASP A 257 -12.03 -15.55 -3.30
CA ASP A 257 -10.80 -16.16 -3.78
C ASP A 257 -9.95 -16.71 -2.62
N PHE A 258 -9.88 -15.95 -1.51
CA PHE A 258 -9.21 -16.40 -0.31
C PHE A 258 -9.92 -17.59 0.34
N ALA A 259 -11.25 -17.55 0.46
CA ALA A 259 -12.02 -18.65 1.02
C ALA A 259 -11.80 -19.96 0.23
N ASP A 260 -11.74 -19.88 -1.10
CA ASP A 260 -11.48 -21.04 -1.96
C ASP A 260 -10.03 -21.56 -1.87
N SER A 261 -9.07 -20.72 -1.49
CA SER A 261 -7.69 -21.14 -1.23
C SER A 261 -7.49 -21.96 0.06
N LEU A 262 -8.49 -21.95 0.95
CA LEU A 262 -8.47 -22.71 2.20
C LEU A 262 -9.06 -24.11 2.00
N ASN A 263 -8.43 -25.12 2.59
CA ASN A 263 -9.03 -26.45 2.68
C ASN A 263 -10.13 -26.50 3.77
N GLU A 264 -10.95 -27.55 3.79
CA GLU A 264 -12.09 -27.64 4.73
C GLU A 264 -11.70 -27.61 6.22
N LYS A 265 -10.52 -28.15 6.57
CA LYS A 265 -10.00 -28.09 7.95
C LYS A 265 -9.61 -26.66 8.31
N GLU A 266 -8.90 -25.98 7.42
CA GLU A 266 -8.53 -24.55 7.57
C GLU A 266 -9.76 -23.67 7.70
N LYS A 267 -10.74 -23.79 6.77
CA LYS A 267 -12.02 -23.08 6.83
C LYS A 267 -12.71 -23.27 8.17
N THR A 268 -12.82 -24.52 8.63
CA THR A 268 -13.51 -24.87 9.88
C THR A 268 -12.85 -24.24 11.10
N VAL A 269 -11.53 -24.39 11.24
CA VAL A 269 -10.76 -23.84 12.37
C VAL A 269 -10.76 -22.32 12.33
N PHE A 270 -10.56 -21.73 11.15
CA PHE A 270 -10.55 -20.28 10.95
C PHE A 270 -11.90 -19.65 11.32
N SER A 271 -13.01 -20.25 10.86
CA SER A 271 -14.36 -19.75 11.17
C SER A 271 -14.70 -19.87 12.66
N MET A 272 -14.30 -20.95 13.33
CA MET A 272 -14.53 -21.10 14.77
C MET A 272 -13.70 -20.11 15.58
N ARG A 273 -12.46 -19.83 15.15
CA ARG A 273 -11.58 -18.88 15.85
C ARG A 273 -12.05 -17.45 15.68
N TYR A 274 -12.25 -17.01 14.44
CA TYR A 274 -12.46 -15.61 14.10
C TYR A 274 -13.94 -15.21 13.95
N GLY A 275 -14.82 -16.16 13.62
CA GLY A 275 -16.26 -15.92 13.53
C GLY A 275 -17.02 -16.24 14.82
N GLN A 276 -16.61 -17.27 15.56
CA GLN A 276 -17.30 -17.72 16.78
C GLN A 276 -16.53 -17.44 18.07
N ASN A 277 -15.33 -16.85 17.98
CA ASN A 277 -14.47 -16.52 19.11
C ASN A 277 -14.15 -17.71 20.03
N PHE A 278 -14.09 -18.93 19.50
CA PHE A 278 -13.72 -20.10 20.30
C PHE A 278 -12.24 -20.10 20.68
N SER A 279 -11.95 -20.63 21.86
CA SER A 279 -10.59 -20.93 22.29
C SER A 279 -10.04 -22.15 21.53
N LEU A 280 -8.72 -22.25 21.39
CA LEU A 280 -8.09 -23.40 20.71
C LEU A 280 -8.44 -24.74 21.39
N LYS A 281 -8.63 -24.75 22.71
CA LYS A 281 -9.10 -25.92 23.45
C LYS A 281 -10.50 -26.35 23.02
N LYS A 282 -11.44 -25.40 22.96
CA LYS A 282 -12.82 -25.65 22.51
C LYS A 282 -12.89 -26.05 21.04
N ILE A 283 -12.01 -25.51 20.20
CA ILE A 283 -11.88 -25.93 18.80
C ILE A 283 -11.39 -27.37 18.73
N ALA A 284 -10.36 -27.74 19.51
CA ALA A 284 -9.83 -29.11 19.56
C ALA A 284 -10.91 -30.12 19.94
N GLU A 285 -11.67 -29.84 21.00
CA GLU A 285 -12.81 -30.65 21.44
C GLU A 285 -13.85 -30.83 20.32
N ARG A 286 -14.21 -29.76 19.61
CA ARG A 286 -15.22 -29.80 18.52
C ARG A 286 -14.74 -30.43 17.22
N THR A 287 -13.44 -30.56 17.01
CA THR A 287 -12.85 -31.06 15.76
C THR A 287 -12.12 -32.39 15.96
N GLY A 288 -12.21 -32.98 17.16
CA GLY A 288 -11.66 -34.31 17.46
C GLY A 288 -10.14 -34.34 17.64
N TYR A 289 -9.48 -33.20 17.88
CA TYR A 289 -8.05 -33.18 18.21
C TYR A 289 -7.84 -33.44 19.70
N SER A 290 -6.81 -34.24 20.02
CA SER A 290 -6.41 -34.56 21.40
C SER A 290 -5.92 -33.34 22.22
N GLY A 291 -5.68 -32.20 21.58
CA GLY A 291 -5.23 -30.99 22.25
C GLY A 291 -5.15 -29.75 21.35
N SER A 292 -4.84 -28.60 21.95
CA SER A 292 -4.83 -27.30 21.28
C SER A 292 -3.78 -27.16 20.17
N SER A 293 -2.74 -28.02 20.18
CA SER A 293 -1.65 -27.97 19.20
C SER A 293 -2.10 -28.25 17.77
N GLY A 294 -3.07 -29.16 17.58
CA GLY A 294 -3.61 -29.51 16.27
C GLY A 294 -4.29 -28.30 15.59
N PRO A 295 -5.35 -27.74 16.20
CA PRO A 295 -6.00 -26.54 15.67
C PRO A 295 -5.06 -25.33 15.57
N LYS A 296 -4.11 -25.18 16.51
CA LYS A 296 -3.11 -24.10 16.46
C LYS A 296 -2.26 -24.18 15.20
N TYR A 297 -1.81 -25.36 14.83
CA TYR A 297 -1.03 -25.56 13.61
C TYR A 297 -1.85 -25.21 12.35
N ILE A 298 -3.08 -25.74 12.26
CA ILE A 298 -3.98 -25.47 11.12
C ILE A 298 -4.31 -23.97 11.01
N LEU A 299 -4.62 -23.33 12.14
CA LEU A 299 -4.89 -21.89 12.18
C LEU A 299 -3.69 -21.07 11.69
N LYS A 300 -2.47 -21.42 12.15
CA LYS A 300 -1.23 -20.74 11.74
C LYS A 300 -0.99 -20.86 10.24
N GLN A 301 -1.30 -22.00 9.63
CA GLN A 301 -1.20 -22.18 8.17
C GLN A 301 -2.18 -21.26 7.43
N ALA A 302 -3.44 -21.20 7.88
CA ALA A 302 -4.44 -20.31 7.30
C ALA A 302 -4.07 -18.82 7.47
N GLU A 303 -3.53 -18.43 8.62
CA GLU A 303 -3.03 -17.06 8.86
C GLU A 303 -1.83 -16.72 7.98
N TYR A 304 -0.92 -17.67 7.76
CA TYR A 304 0.21 -17.47 6.84
C TYR A 304 -0.28 -17.25 5.41
N LYS A 305 -1.23 -18.06 4.94
CA LYS A 305 -1.89 -17.87 3.64
C LYS A 305 -2.57 -16.51 3.55
N LEU A 306 -3.30 -16.09 4.59
CA LEU A 306 -3.96 -14.80 4.64
C LEU A 306 -2.95 -13.66 4.51
N CYS A 307 -1.88 -13.68 5.30
CA CYS A 307 -0.82 -12.67 5.24
C CYS A 307 -0.17 -12.60 3.86
N ALA A 308 0.08 -13.74 3.22
CA ALA A 308 0.63 -13.79 1.86
C ALA A 308 -0.35 -13.25 0.81
N PHE A 309 -1.63 -13.60 0.93
CA PHE A 309 -2.70 -13.19 0.03
C PHE A 309 -2.93 -11.67 0.08
N LEU A 310 -3.07 -11.10 1.28
CA LEU A 310 -3.38 -9.68 1.44
C LEU A 310 -2.24 -8.74 1.04
N ARG A 311 -0.99 -9.21 1.11
CA ARG A 311 0.22 -8.37 0.94
C ARG A 311 0.28 -7.57 -0.37
N HIS A 312 -0.46 -7.99 -1.40
CA HIS A 312 -0.40 -7.38 -2.73
C HIS A 312 -1.72 -6.80 -3.20
N LEU A 313 -2.77 -6.95 -2.39
CA LEU A 313 -4.09 -6.43 -2.72
C LEU A 313 -4.14 -4.94 -2.38
N PRO A 314 -4.59 -4.10 -3.34
CA PRO A 314 -4.94 -2.72 -3.05
C PRO A 314 -5.87 -2.66 -1.83
N TRP A 315 -5.72 -1.65 -1.00
CA TRP A 315 -6.55 -1.42 0.18
C TRP A 315 -6.44 -2.45 1.31
N LEU A 316 -5.87 -3.64 1.07
CA LEU A 316 -5.78 -4.72 2.07
C LEU A 316 -4.35 -5.07 2.46
N SER A 317 -3.37 -4.67 1.67
CA SER A 317 -1.96 -4.86 2.03
C SER A 317 -1.57 -4.02 3.25
N PRO A 318 -0.62 -4.47 4.08
CA PRO A 318 -0.19 -3.70 5.26
C PRO A 318 0.28 -2.28 4.93
N ASP A 319 0.87 -2.09 3.75
CA ASP A 319 1.41 -0.81 3.28
C ASP A 319 0.36 0.11 2.63
N ASP A 320 -0.81 -0.42 2.29
CA ASP A 320 -1.92 0.27 1.61
C ASP A 320 -3.26 0.00 2.33
N LEU A 321 -3.23 -0.27 3.64
CA LEU A 321 -4.39 -0.79 4.35
C LEU A 321 -5.48 0.27 4.55
N ASN A 322 -6.56 0.19 3.77
CA ASN A 322 -7.84 0.83 4.03
C ASN A 322 -8.63 -0.02 5.04
N ILE A 323 -9.06 0.60 6.14
CA ILE A 323 -9.76 -0.10 7.24
C ILE A 323 -11.13 -0.59 6.79
N GLU A 324 -11.86 0.18 6.01
CA GLU A 324 -13.22 -0.14 5.57
C GLU A 324 -13.19 -1.28 4.56
N ALA A 325 -12.26 -1.25 3.62
CA ALA A 325 -11.99 -2.37 2.73
C ALA A 325 -11.65 -3.64 3.51
N PHE A 326 -10.78 -3.53 4.52
CA PHE A 326 -10.39 -4.67 5.34
C PHE A 326 -11.53 -5.21 6.21
N ALA A 327 -12.38 -4.33 6.74
CA ALA A 327 -13.58 -4.70 7.47
C ALA A 327 -14.56 -5.46 6.57
N LEU A 328 -14.84 -4.92 5.36
CA LEU A 328 -15.68 -5.58 4.37
C LEU A 328 -15.12 -6.94 3.95
N PHE A 329 -13.81 -7.02 3.67
CA PHE A 329 -13.12 -8.27 3.36
C PHE A 329 -13.35 -9.32 4.45
N ARG A 330 -13.09 -8.93 5.71
CA ARG A 330 -13.22 -9.83 6.87
C ARG A 330 -14.66 -10.29 7.08
N GLU A 331 -15.62 -9.38 7.00
CA GLU A 331 -17.04 -9.69 7.18
C GLU A 331 -17.54 -10.62 6.07
N THR A 332 -17.21 -10.32 4.82
CA THR A 332 -17.55 -11.17 3.67
C THR A 332 -16.93 -12.56 3.82
N LEU A 333 -15.64 -12.65 4.16
CA LEU A 333 -14.97 -13.93 4.37
C LEU A 333 -15.66 -14.76 5.46
N LEU A 334 -15.98 -14.16 6.61
CA LEU A 334 -16.62 -14.88 7.71
C LEU A 334 -18.05 -15.33 7.36
N LEU A 335 -18.78 -14.57 6.55
CA LEU A 335 -20.09 -14.98 6.02
C LEU A 335 -19.95 -16.21 5.11
N LEU A 336 -19.03 -16.18 4.14
CA LEU A 336 -18.77 -17.30 3.23
C LEU A 336 -18.38 -18.59 3.97
N LEU A 337 -17.55 -18.46 5.00
CA LEU A 337 -17.14 -19.59 5.84
C LEU A 337 -18.27 -20.12 6.75
N ARG A 338 -19.33 -19.34 6.98
CA ARG A 338 -20.50 -19.75 7.75
C ARG A 338 -21.52 -20.49 6.89
N GLU A 339 -21.78 -20.01 5.67
CA GLU A 339 -22.78 -20.58 4.76
C GLU A 339 -22.43 -22.00 4.30
N ARG A 340 -21.13 -22.29 4.08
CA ARG A 340 -20.69 -23.65 3.69
C ARG A 340 -20.81 -24.71 4.80
N LYS A 341 -21.13 -24.34 6.05
CA LYS A 341 -21.42 -25.30 7.13
C LYS A 341 -22.85 -25.86 7.09
N ASN A 342 -23.72 -25.38 6.21
CA ASN A 342 -25.08 -25.90 6.02
C ASN A 342 -25.28 -26.57 4.65
N PRO A 343 -24.66 -27.74 4.35
CA PRO A 343 -25.07 -28.54 3.18
C PRO A 343 -26.37 -29.33 3.40
N HIS A 344 -27.10 -29.13 4.51
CA HIS A 344 -28.39 -29.77 4.78
C HIS A 344 -29.46 -28.77 5.23
N VAL A 345 -29.88 -27.88 4.33
CA VAL A 345 -31.30 -27.51 4.17
C VAL A 345 -31.46 -27.12 2.69
N GLN A 346 -31.83 -28.09 1.85
CA GLN A 346 -32.58 -27.77 0.64
C GLN A 346 -34.07 -27.71 1.03
N PRO A 347 -34.87 -26.88 0.34
CA PRO A 347 -36.30 -26.68 0.62
C PRO A 347 -37.10 -27.98 0.57
#